data_AF-A0A8T4BJD4-F1
#
_entry.id   AF-A0A8T4BJD4-F1
#
_cell.length_a   1.000
_cell.length_b   1.000
_cell.length_c   1.000
_cell.angle_alpha   90.00
_cell.angle_beta   90.00
_cell.angle_gamma   90.00
#
_symmetry.space_group_name_H-M   'P 1'
#
loop_
_entity.id
_entity.type
_entity.pdbx_description
1 polymer ?
#
loop_
_entity_poly.entity_id
_entity_poly.type
_entity_poly.pdbx_seq_one_letter_code
_entity_poly.pdbx_strand_id
1 'polypeptide(L)'
;RALGFDAKVSSSIPNNPVELKNQVVDSALERIIDDHPYSIIAKVGDPMIPFVAGMLSSASDVSKVMLAGGTQMTAVLAFASKIGFNEENTAIGTTSYITNDESANFKNLVEEISDIPAISVDPGLKNSQYSGLRAFSEGFAKEGVGAGGSIISSMLKTGNNSTKFLELAEKEYSRLFTSL
;
A
#
# COMPACT_ATOMS: atom_id res chain seq x y z
N ARG A 1 14.76 0.05 3.47
CA ARG A 1 15.99 0.40 4.23
C ARG A 1 16.93 -0.81 4.36
N ALA A 2 16.63 -1.83 5.18
CA ALA A 2 17.56 -2.99 5.33
C ALA A 2 17.89 -3.72 4.01
N LEU A 3 16.94 -3.80 3.08
CA LEU A 3 17.12 -4.40 1.75
C LEU A 3 17.84 -3.48 0.72
N GLY A 4 18.35 -2.32 1.15
CA GLY A 4 19.14 -1.40 0.34
C GLY A 4 18.39 -0.17 -0.22
N PHE A 5 17.07 -0.07 -0.03
CA PHE A 5 16.25 1.01 -0.60
C PHE A 5 16.06 2.21 0.34
N ASP A 6 16.08 3.44 -0.20
CA ASP A 6 15.81 4.69 0.53
C ASP A 6 14.30 4.91 0.75
N ALA A 7 13.72 4.13 1.66
CA ALA A 7 12.29 4.12 1.89
C ALA A 7 11.83 5.15 2.92
N LYS A 8 10.88 6.01 2.54
CA LYS A 8 10.07 6.85 3.44
C LYS A 8 8.61 6.37 3.40
N VAL A 9 8.07 6.03 4.58
CA VAL A 9 6.77 5.35 4.71
C VAL A 9 5.66 6.31 5.14
N SER A 10 4.46 6.08 4.62
CA SER A 10 3.26 6.84 4.96
C SER A 10 2.76 6.49 6.37
N SER A 11 1.66 7.12 6.79
CA SER A 11 1.00 6.92 8.07
C SER A 11 -0.52 6.98 7.93
N SER A 12 -1.21 6.20 8.76
CA SER A 12 -2.67 6.21 8.88
C SER A 12 -3.21 7.40 9.70
N ILE A 13 -2.34 8.30 10.14
CA ILE A 13 -2.70 9.54 10.82
C ILE A 13 -2.09 10.73 10.07
N PRO A 14 -2.71 11.93 10.14
CA PRO A 14 -2.26 13.10 9.38
C PRO A 14 -0.81 13.49 9.69
N ASN A 15 -0.47 13.55 10.97
CA ASN A 15 0.88 13.83 11.41
C ASN A 15 1.68 12.53 11.48
N ASN A 16 2.49 12.28 10.46
CA ASN A 16 3.38 11.12 10.39
C ASN A 16 4.51 11.29 11.42
N PRO A 17 4.66 10.40 12.43
CA PRO A 17 5.72 10.49 13.44
C PRO A 17 7.04 9.95 12.88
N VAL A 18 7.59 10.65 11.89
CA VAL A 18 8.74 10.21 11.09
C VAL A 18 9.98 10.03 11.95
N GLU A 19 10.24 10.93 12.91
CA GLU A 19 11.40 10.84 13.80
C GLU A 19 11.37 9.56 14.63
N LEU A 20 10.22 9.25 15.25
CA LEU A 20 10.05 8.05 16.06
C LEU A 20 10.20 6.78 15.22
N LYS A 21 9.60 6.75 14.02
CA LYS A 21 9.75 5.64 13.08
C LYS A 21 11.21 5.42 12.71
N ASN A 22 11.94 6.49 12.38
CA ASN A 22 13.35 6.40 12.01
C ASN A 22 14.21 5.91 13.17
N GLN A 23 14.01 6.42 14.39
CA GLN A 23 14.74 5.93 15.58
C GLN A 23 14.55 4.44 15.83
N VAL A 24 13.31 3.94 15.71
CA VAL A 24 13.00 2.51 15.86
C VAL A 24 13.68 1.70 14.76
N VAL A 25 13.60 2.17 13.51
CA VAL A 25 14.21 1.49 12.37
C VAL A 25 15.74 1.48 12.48
N ASP A 26 16.39 2.60 12.79
CA ASP A 26 17.84 2.70 12.93
C ASP A 26 18.35 1.75 14.02
N SER A 27 17.69 1.71 15.17
CA SER A 27 17.98 0.77 16.26
C SER A 27 17.78 -0.70 15.85
N ALA A 28 16.86 -0.98 14.92
CA ALA A 28 16.64 -2.31 14.39
C ALA A 28 17.72 -2.70 13.37
N LEU A 29 18.14 -1.77 12.52
CA LEU A 29 19.18 -1.96 11.50
C LEU A 29 20.54 -2.28 12.13
N GLU A 30 20.92 -1.65 13.24
CA GLU A 30 22.16 -1.95 13.97
C GLU A 30 22.25 -3.41 14.46
N ARG A 31 21.11 -4.11 14.57
CA ARG A 31 21.03 -5.50 15.02
C ARG A 31 21.02 -6.51 13.87
N ILE A 32 21.11 -6.04 12.63
CA ILE A 32 21.21 -6.87 11.43
C ILE A 32 22.68 -7.18 11.20
N ILE A 33 23.03 -8.46 11.24
CA ILE A 33 24.40 -8.97 11.03
C ILE A 33 24.50 -9.69 9.67
N ASP A 34 23.40 -10.31 9.24
CA ASP A 34 23.26 -11.07 8.01
C ASP A 34 22.38 -10.28 7.04
N ASP A 35 22.91 -10.02 5.85
CA ASP A 35 22.24 -9.29 4.78
C ASP A 35 21.36 -10.19 3.90
N HIS A 36 21.29 -11.49 4.19
CA HIS A 36 20.41 -12.41 3.48
C HIS A 36 18.94 -11.94 3.60
N PRO A 37 18.19 -11.83 2.49
CA PRO A 37 16.84 -11.26 2.50
C PRO A 37 15.88 -11.90 3.52
N TYR A 38 15.87 -13.23 3.64
CA TYR A 38 15.07 -13.93 4.65
C TYR A 38 15.47 -13.61 6.09
N SER A 39 16.77 -13.48 6.37
CA SER A 39 17.28 -13.09 7.69
C SER A 39 16.85 -11.67 8.07
N ILE A 40 16.89 -10.75 7.09
CA ILE A 40 16.38 -9.39 7.24
C ILE A 40 14.89 -9.40 7.59
N ILE A 41 14.05 -10.08 6.79
CA ILE A 41 12.61 -10.14 7.04
C ILE A 41 12.28 -10.78 8.38
N ALA A 42 12.97 -11.86 8.76
CA ALA A 42 12.78 -12.50 10.06
C ALA A 42 13.11 -11.57 11.24
N LYS A 43 14.03 -10.61 11.04
CA LYS A 43 14.49 -9.71 12.12
C LYS A 43 13.64 -8.44 12.26
N VAL A 44 13.26 -7.83 11.13
CA VAL A 44 12.67 -6.48 11.10
C VAL A 44 11.42 -6.35 10.24
N GLY A 45 10.98 -7.43 9.60
CA GLY A 45 9.72 -7.47 8.87
C GLY A 45 8.53 -7.83 9.74
N ASP A 46 7.39 -8.06 9.09
CA ASP A 46 6.19 -8.65 9.67
C ASP A 46 5.78 -9.88 8.84
N PRO A 47 4.93 -10.78 9.37
CA PRO A 47 4.56 -12.02 8.67
C PRO A 47 3.80 -11.83 7.36
N MET A 48 3.16 -10.68 7.14
CA MET A 48 2.42 -10.40 5.90
C MET A 48 3.41 -10.24 4.73
N ILE A 49 4.57 -9.61 4.96
CA ILE A 49 5.57 -9.38 3.90
C ILE A 49 6.01 -10.67 3.19
N PRO A 50 6.58 -11.70 3.87
CA PRO A 50 7.02 -12.92 3.20
C PRO A 50 5.86 -13.74 2.66
N PHE A 51 4.69 -13.70 3.31
CA PHE A 51 3.50 -14.39 2.84
C PHE A 51 3.03 -13.85 1.48
N VAL A 52 2.85 -12.53 1.37
CA VAL A 52 2.40 -11.89 0.13
C VAL A 52 3.49 -11.96 -0.95
N ALA A 53 4.77 -11.83 -0.60
CA ALA A 53 5.85 -11.96 -1.58
C ALA A 53 5.93 -13.39 -2.15
N GLY A 54 5.72 -14.43 -1.34
CA GLY A 54 5.62 -15.80 -1.82
C GLY A 54 4.43 -16.02 -2.75
N MET A 55 3.25 -15.47 -2.39
CA MET A 55 2.08 -15.50 -3.27
C MET A 55 2.35 -14.78 -4.60
N LEU A 56 2.98 -13.60 -4.57
CA LEU A 56 3.34 -12.84 -5.75
C LEU A 56 4.30 -13.65 -6.64
N SER A 57 5.36 -14.21 -6.07
CA SER A 57 6.36 -15.01 -6.76
C SER A 57 5.69 -16.12 -7.59
N SER A 58 4.81 -16.92 -6.98
CA SER A 58 4.15 -18.02 -7.69
C SER A 58 2.99 -17.58 -8.60
N ALA A 59 2.17 -16.61 -8.19
CA ALA A 59 0.98 -16.22 -8.94
C ALA A 59 1.33 -15.40 -10.19
N SER A 60 2.40 -14.61 -10.15
CA SER A 60 2.85 -13.78 -11.28
C SER A 60 3.39 -14.62 -12.46
N ASP A 61 3.82 -15.85 -12.22
CA ASP A 61 4.23 -16.78 -13.28
C ASP A 61 3.06 -17.29 -14.13
N VAL A 62 1.84 -17.27 -13.58
CA VAL A 62 0.66 -17.88 -14.21
C VAL A 62 -0.51 -16.91 -14.42
N SER A 63 -0.44 -15.71 -13.85
CA SER A 63 -1.52 -14.73 -13.88
C SER A 63 -1.03 -13.32 -13.60
N LYS A 64 -1.88 -12.32 -13.90
CA LYS A 64 -1.62 -10.92 -13.53
C LYS A 64 -1.96 -10.70 -12.06
N VAL A 65 -1.04 -10.08 -11.31
CA VAL A 65 -1.16 -9.80 -9.89
C VAL A 65 -1.12 -8.30 -9.65
N MET A 66 -2.06 -7.80 -8.85
CA MET A 66 -2.02 -6.43 -8.34
C MET A 66 -1.75 -6.46 -6.83
N LEU A 67 -0.59 -5.93 -6.42
CA LEU A 67 -0.32 -5.66 -5.01
C LEU A 67 -1.20 -4.49 -4.55
N ALA A 68 -2.26 -4.80 -3.80
CA ALA A 68 -3.24 -3.81 -3.36
C ALA A 68 -2.86 -3.23 -1.98
N GLY A 69 -2.33 -2.01 -1.95
CA GLY A 69 -1.96 -1.34 -0.70
C GLY A 69 -1.00 -0.18 -0.88
N GLY A 70 -0.58 0.41 0.24
CA GLY A 70 0.28 1.59 0.26
C GLY A 70 1.76 1.22 0.40
N THR A 71 2.50 1.99 1.20
CA THR A 71 3.94 1.77 1.44
C THR A 71 4.27 0.41 2.09
N GLN A 72 3.28 -0.34 2.58
CA GLN A 72 3.52 -1.73 2.99
C GLN A 72 3.78 -2.64 1.78
N MET A 73 3.08 -2.42 0.65
CA MET A 73 3.28 -3.20 -0.57
C MET A 73 4.61 -2.91 -1.26
N THR A 74 5.24 -1.75 -1.01
CA THR A 74 6.62 -1.50 -1.46
C THR A 74 7.63 -2.32 -0.67
N ALA A 75 7.36 -2.65 0.61
CA ALA A 75 8.20 -3.59 1.37
C ALA A 75 8.06 -5.03 0.86
N VAL A 76 6.83 -5.44 0.49
CA VAL A 76 6.57 -6.70 -0.20
C VAL A 76 7.33 -6.76 -1.53
N LEU A 77 7.22 -5.71 -2.35
CA LEU A 77 7.90 -5.63 -3.64
C LEU A 77 9.43 -5.65 -3.48
N ALA A 78 9.96 -4.92 -2.50
CA ALA A 78 11.40 -4.90 -2.19
C ALA A 78 11.92 -6.27 -1.77
N PHE A 79 11.12 -7.08 -1.07
CA PHE A 79 11.49 -8.44 -0.72
C PHE A 79 11.34 -9.38 -1.91
N ALA A 80 10.25 -9.26 -2.67
CA ALA A 80 9.99 -10.01 -3.90
C ALA A 80 11.13 -9.83 -4.93
N SER A 81 11.67 -8.61 -5.09
CA SER A 81 12.79 -8.36 -5.99
C SER A 81 14.09 -9.06 -5.59
N LYS A 82 14.20 -9.55 -4.35
CA LYS A 82 15.33 -10.39 -3.90
C LYS A 82 15.09 -11.88 -4.06
N ILE A 83 13.84 -12.33 -4.09
CA ILE A 83 13.49 -13.76 -4.15
C ILE A 83 12.93 -14.21 -5.51
N GLY A 84 12.57 -13.27 -6.38
CA GLY A 84 12.07 -13.50 -7.74
C GLY A 84 10.54 -13.40 -7.85
N PHE A 85 10.10 -12.69 -8.89
CA PHE A 85 8.71 -12.60 -9.35
C PHE A 85 8.70 -12.16 -10.83
N ASN A 86 7.56 -12.28 -11.52
CA ASN A 86 7.41 -11.82 -12.89
C ASN A 86 6.91 -10.36 -12.93
N GLU A 87 7.80 -9.44 -13.33
CA GLU A 87 7.52 -8.00 -13.41
C GLU A 87 6.41 -7.67 -14.43
N GLU A 88 6.42 -8.31 -15.61
CA GLU A 88 5.44 -8.06 -16.69
C GLU A 88 4.00 -8.37 -16.26
N ASN A 89 3.84 -9.28 -15.30
CA ASN A 89 2.55 -9.70 -14.75
C ASN A 89 2.23 -9.02 -13.42
N THR A 90 2.96 -8.00 -13.00
CA THR A 90 2.82 -7.37 -11.69
C THR A 90 2.48 -5.88 -11.81
N ALA A 91 1.58 -5.41 -10.97
CA ALA A 91 1.31 -3.99 -10.77
C ALA A 91 1.09 -3.71 -9.28
N ILE A 92 1.21 -2.45 -8.87
CA ILE A 92 0.82 -1.98 -7.53
C ILE A 92 -0.40 -1.06 -7.65
N GLY A 93 -1.43 -1.32 -6.85
CA GLY A 93 -2.69 -0.59 -6.84
C GLY A 93 -2.92 0.08 -5.50
N THR A 94 -3.05 1.40 -5.49
CA THR A 94 -3.23 2.19 -4.25
C THR A 94 -4.24 3.33 -4.42
N THR A 95 -4.45 4.12 -3.37
CA THR A 95 -5.26 5.35 -3.42
C THR A 95 -4.40 6.58 -3.70
N SER A 96 -5.05 7.63 -4.23
CA SER A 96 -4.42 8.94 -4.43
C SER A 96 -3.91 9.56 -3.13
N TYR A 97 -4.49 9.16 -2.00
CA TYR A 97 -4.06 9.61 -0.66
C TYR A 97 -2.66 9.10 -0.29
N ILE A 98 -2.20 7.99 -0.88
CA ILE A 98 -0.83 7.50 -0.73
C ILE A 98 0.09 8.17 -1.75
N THR A 99 -0.30 8.23 -3.03
CA THR A 99 0.57 8.80 -4.07
C THR A 99 0.81 10.29 -3.92
N ASN A 100 -0.10 11.01 -3.25
CA ASN A 100 0.00 12.45 -3.00
C ASN A 100 0.52 12.75 -1.58
N ASP A 101 0.91 11.76 -0.79
CA ASP A 101 1.46 11.96 0.55
C ASP A 101 2.92 12.41 0.48
N GLU A 102 3.17 13.70 0.67
CA GLU A 102 4.52 14.30 0.63
C GLU A 102 5.46 13.78 1.73
N SER A 103 4.94 13.15 2.79
CA SER A 103 5.76 12.54 3.84
C SER A 103 6.35 11.18 3.44
N ALA A 104 5.90 10.62 2.31
CA ALA A 104 6.36 9.35 1.76
C ALA A 104 6.92 9.54 0.34
N ASN A 105 7.79 8.63 -0.09
CA ASN A 105 8.34 8.64 -1.46
C ASN A 105 7.82 7.47 -2.30
N PHE A 106 6.54 7.13 -2.15
CA PHE A 106 5.93 5.90 -2.70
C PHE A 106 6.24 5.69 -4.19
N LYS A 107 5.99 6.70 -5.03
CA LYS A 107 6.20 6.58 -6.49
C LYS A 107 7.66 6.27 -6.82
N ASN A 108 8.57 7.09 -6.29
CA ASN A 108 10.01 6.92 -6.50
C ASN A 108 10.50 5.58 -5.96
N LEU A 109 9.96 5.12 -4.83
CA LEU A 109 10.35 3.85 -4.22
C LEU A 109 9.90 2.66 -5.07
N VAL A 110 8.71 2.70 -5.67
CA VAL A 110 8.29 1.65 -6.62
C VAL A 110 9.24 1.61 -7.81
N GLU A 111 9.52 2.76 -8.43
CA GLU A 111 10.44 2.89 -9.57
C GLU A 111 11.88 2.46 -9.24
N GLU A 112 12.35 2.71 -8.01
CA GLU A 112 13.67 2.26 -7.54
C GLU A 112 13.74 0.74 -7.37
N ILE A 113 12.64 0.10 -6.99
CA ILE A 113 12.60 -1.34 -6.71
C ILE A 113 12.45 -2.16 -7.99
N SER A 114 11.55 -1.78 -8.90
CA SER A 114 11.19 -2.57 -10.09
C SER A 114 10.39 -1.73 -11.11
N ASP A 115 10.52 -2.04 -12.40
CA ASP A 115 9.79 -1.38 -13.49
C ASP A 115 8.37 -1.94 -13.65
N ILE A 116 7.51 -1.70 -12.66
CA ILE A 116 6.11 -2.12 -12.66
C ILE A 116 5.13 -0.93 -12.67
N PRO A 117 3.92 -1.09 -13.24
CA PRO A 117 2.90 -0.06 -13.17
C PRO A 117 2.46 0.24 -11.72
N ALA A 118 2.52 1.52 -11.34
CA ALA A 118 1.88 2.05 -10.13
C ALA A 118 0.56 2.75 -10.49
N ILE A 119 -0.56 2.13 -10.12
CA ILE A 119 -1.91 2.59 -10.44
C ILE A 119 -2.54 3.16 -9.18
N SER A 120 -3.07 4.38 -9.30
CA SER A 120 -3.70 5.10 -8.19
C SER A 120 -5.13 5.49 -8.53
N VAL A 121 -6.02 5.39 -7.56
CA VAL A 121 -7.42 5.84 -7.69
C VAL A 121 -7.73 6.97 -6.70
N ASP A 122 -8.37 8.03 -7.17
CA ASP A 122 -9.06 8.99 -6.28
C ASP A 122 -10.48 8.47 -6.03
N PRO A 123 -10.80 7.96 -4.83
CA PRO A 123 -12.13 7.45 -4.54
C PRO A 123 -13.17 8.56 -4.32
N GLY A 124 -12.77 9.84 -4.31
CA GLY A 124 -13.69 10.98 -4.20
C GLY A 124 -14.25 11.22 -2.80
N LEU A 125 -13.68 10.61 -1.75
CA LEU A 125 -14.25 10.65 -0.39
C LEU A 125 -14.33 12.06 0.21
N LYS A 126 -13.51 13.00 -0.27
CA LYS A 126 -13.59 14.43 0.10
C LYS A 126 -14.99 15.04 -0.12
N ASN A 127 -15.74 14.49 -1.08
CA ASN A 127 -17.08 14.95 -1.42
C ASN A 127 -18.18 14.28 -0.60
N SER A 128 -17.84 13.41 0.36
CA SER A 128 -18.84 12.68 1.13
C SER A 128 -19.64 13.60 2.04
N GLN A 129 -20.91 13.28 2.31
CA GLN A 129 -21.71 13.89 3.36
C GLN A 129 -21.29 13.43 4.77
N TYR A 130 -20.63 12.27 4.91
CA TYR A 130 -20.17 11.73 6.19
C TYR A 130 -18.74 12.17 6.51
N SER A 131 -18.54 12.76 7.69
CA SER A 131 -17.21 13.21 8.15
C SER A 131 -16.21 12.07 8.26
N GLY A 132 -16.65 10.87 8.67
CA GLY A 132 -15.78 9.70 8.77
C GLY A 132 -15.19 9.26 7.42
N LEU A 133 -15.95 9.42 6.32
CA LEU A 133 -15.44 9.16 4.98
C LEU A 133 -14.54 10.31 4.48
N ARG A 134 -14.92 11.57 4.72
CA ARG A 134 -14.09 12.73 4.36
C ARG A 134 -12.71 12.70 5.02
N ALA A 135 -12.62 12.21 6.25
CA ALA A 135 -11.37 12.10 7.01
C ALA A 135 -10.26 11.37 6.23
N PHE A 136 -10.60 10.45 5.33
CA PHE A 136 -9.60 9.77 4.48
C PHE A 136 -8.84 10.74 3.57
N SER A 137 -9.54 11.74 3.04
CA SER A 137 -8.92 12.80 2.23
C SER A 137 -8.16 13.82 3.05
N GLU A 138 -8.35 13.84 4.37
CA GLU A 138 -7.67 14.71 5.34
C GLU A 138 -6.44 14.05 5.97
N GLY A 139 -6.02 12.88 5.45
CA GLY A 139 -4.81 12.18 5.86
C GLY A 139 -5.01 11.11 6.94
N PHE A 140 -6.25 10.79 7.31
CA PHE A 140 -6.53 9.64 8.17
C PHE A 140 -6.65 8.36 7.33
N ALA A 141 -6.16 7.23 7.83
CA ALA A 141 -6.11 5.92 7.18
C ALA A 141 -5.36 5.89 5.82
N LYS A 142 -5.81 6.67 4.83
CA LYS A 142 -5.32 6.80 3.44
C LYS A 142 -5.49 5.52 2.61
N GLU A 143 -5.08 4.39 3.15
CA GLU A 143 -5.11 3.08 2.52
C GLU A 143 -5.22 1.99 3.59
N GLY A 144 -5.61 0.78 3.18
CA GLY A 144 -5.67 -0.40 4.03
C GLY A 144 -6.62 -1.44 3.48
N VAL A 145 -6.47 -2.69 3.92
CA VAL A 145 -7.37 -3.80 3.55
C VAL A 145 -7.50 -3.99 2.03
N GLY A 146 -6.50 -3.58 1.26
CA GLY A 146 -6.52 -3.63 -0.20
C GLY A 146 -7.56 -2.71 -0.85
N ALA A 147 -7.97 -1.61 -0.20
CA ALA A 147 -9.03 -0.74 -0.68
C ALA A 147 -8.69 -0.13 -2.04
N GLY A 148 -7.52 0.48 -2.22
CA GLY A 148 -7.11 1.08 -3.50
C GLY A 148 -7.20 0.09 -4.67
N GLY A 149 -6.55 -1.07 -4.56
CA GLY A 149 -6.60 -2.11 -5.58
C GLY A 149 -8.00 -2.69 -5.83
N SER A 150 -8.82 -2.83 -4.79
CA SER A 150 -10.21 -3.30 -4.93
C SER A 150 -11.09 -2.30 -5.68
N ILE A 151 -10.92 -1.00 -5.38
CA ILE A 151 -11.64 0.07 -6.05
C ILE A 151 -11.23 0.13 -7.53
N ILE A 152 -9.93 0.11 -7.82
CA ILE A 152 -9.39 0.05 -9.19
C ILE A 152 -10.00 -1.13 -9.95
N SER A 153 -9.93 -2.33 -9.36
CA SER A 153 -10.46 -3.55 -9.98
C SER A 153 -11.97 -3.46 -10.25
N SER A 154 -12.74 -2.92 -9.31
CA SER A 154 -14.18 -2.73 -9.44
C SER A 154 -14.52 -1.73 -10.55
N MET A 155 -13.84 -0.59 -10.60
CA MET A 155 -14.04 0.43 -11.65
C MET A 155 -13.70 -0.13 -13.04
N LEU A 156 -12.57 -0.83 -13.18
CA LEU A 156 -12.18 -1.48 -14.43
C LEU A 156 -13.20 -2.55 -14.87
N LYS A 157 -13.72 -3.34 -13.93
CA LYS A 157 -14.67 -4.41 -14.24
C LYS A 157 -16.07 -3.90 -14.60
N THR A 158 -16.52 -2.83 -13.95
CA THR A 158 -17.91 -2.35 -14.03
C THR A 158 -18.07 -1.14 -14.94
N GLY A 159 -16.99 -0.43 -15.27
CA GLY A 159 -17.04 0.89 -15.93
C GLY A 159 -17.51 2.02 -15.00
N ASN A 160 -17.67 1.75 -13.71
CA ASN A 160 -18.04 2.78 -12.73
C ASN A 160 -16.87 3.74 -12.47
N ASN A 161 -17.21 4.93 -11.97
CA ASN A 161 -16.26 5.96 -11.58
C ASN A 161 -16.32 6.26 -10.08
N SER A 162 -15.50 7.21 -9.62
CA SER A 162 -15.41 7.62 -8.21
C SER A 162 -16.74 8.14 -7.66
N THR A 163 -17.55 8.83 -8.46
CA THR A 163 -18.89 9.27 -8.05
C THR A 163 -19.79 8.09 -7.69
N LYS A 164 -19.83 7.05 -8.53
CA LYS A 164 -20.64 5.86 -8.23
C LYS A 164 -20.08 5.06 -7.06
N PHE A 165 -18.77 4.97 -6.93
CA PHE A 165 -18.13 4.36 -5.76
C PHE A 165 -18.54 5.10 -4.47
N LEU A 166 -18.46 6.43 -4.46
CA LEU A 166 -18.82 7.23 -3.30
C LEU A 166 -20.28 7.01 -2.89
N GLU A 167 -21.22 7.02 -3.83
CA GLU A 167 -22.63 6.73 -3.57
C GLU A 167 -22.83 5.38 -2.86
N LEU A 168 -22.13 4.33 -3.32
CA LEU A 168 -22.18 3.00 -2.71
C LEU A 168 -21.53 2.98 -1.32
N ALA A 169 -20.39 3.63 -1.15
CA ALA A 169 -19.70 3.75 0.12
C ALA A 169 -20.57 4.48 1.16
N GLU A 170 -21.25 5.55 0.77
CA GLU A 170 -22.17 6.29 1.63
C GLU A 170 -23.40 5.48 2.02
N LYS A 171 -23.95 4.70 1.08
CA LYS A 171 -25.07 3.79 1.37
C LYS A 171 -24.67 2.75 2.44
N GLU A 172 -23.49 2.15 2.31
CA GLU A 172 -22.99 1.18 3.30
C GLU A 172 -22.62 1.85 4.63
N TYR A 173 -22.05 3.06 4.60
CA TYR A 173 -21.79 3.84 5.80
C TYR A 173 -23.09 4.12 6.55
N SER A 174 -24.11 4.64 5.86
CA SER A 174 -25.44 4.88 6.43
C SER A 174 -26.00 3.60 7.07
N ARG A 175 -26.00 2.49 6.32
CA ARG A 175 -26.47 1.19 6.81
C ARG A 175 -25.79 0.80 8.12
N LEU A 176 -24.47 0.89 8.22
CA LEU A 176 -23.72 0.49 9.42
C LEU A 176 -24.00 1.39 10.63
N PHE A 177 -24.22 2.68 10.43
CA PHE A 177 -24.43 3.64 11.52
C PHE A 177 -25.90 3.88 11.88
N THR A 178 -26.86 3.42 11.07
CA THR A 178 -28.30 3.45 11.39
C THR A 178 -28.87 2.10 11.83
N SER A 179 -28.07 1.03 11.79
CA SER A 179 -28.48 -0.30 12.28
C SER A 179 -27.95 -0.64 13.67
N LEU A 180 -27.38 0.36 14.35
CA LEU A 180 -27.13 0.40 15.80
C LEU A 180 -28.30 1.09 16.50
#